data_AF-A0A7J8HEJ6-F1
#
_entry.id   AF-A0A7J8HEJ6-F1
#
_cell.length_a   1.000
_cell.length_b   1.000
_cell.length_c   1.000
_cell.angle_alpha   90.00
_cell.angle_beta   90.00
_cell.angle_gamma   90.00
#
_symmetry.space_group_name_H-M   'P 1'
#
loop_
_entity.id
_entity.type
_entity.pdbx_description
1 polymer ?
#
loop_
_entity_poly.entity_id
_entity_poly.type
_entity_poly.pdbx_seq_one_letter_code
_entity_poly.pdbx_strand_id
1 'polypeptide(L)'
;MDLVNTIGETTSLGASGMILWGSFNLSQTVDTCRKLQGYMNTTLNPYIINVTLAAKMCSQVFCQEKGVCTRKDVNTESYLHLNPIHLTVELVENGQFTIKGEPTVEDLKLFADHFICSCFANMACEKKVNVETDTIYINVCASKNVCLRTVLNPRNATSPNSTREILHSSTSLVLFLLFLIVLENERFGMQTRL
;
A
#
# COMPACT_ATOMS: atom_id res chain seq x y z
N MET A 1 -4.78 -5.24 -12.66
CA MET A 1 -6.01 -5.91 -12.16
C MET A 1 -5.71 -7.35 -11.76
N ASP A 2 -4.92 -8.10 -12.55
CA ASP A 2 -4.66 -9.54 -12.31
C ASP A 2 -4.03 -9.88 -10.95
N LEU A 3 -3.09 -9.08 -10.44
CA LEU A 3 -2.46 -9.35 -9.13
C LEU A 3 -3.41 -9.10 -7.95
N VAL A 4 -4.35 -8.17 -8.10
CA VAL A 4 -5.36 -7.87 -7.07
C VAL A 4 -6.30 -9.05 -6.91
N ASN A 5 -6.82 -9.57 -8.01
CA ASN A 5 -7.78 -10.67 -8.02
C ASN A 5 -7.15 -12.05 -7.79
N THR A 6 -5.83 -12.14 -7.60
CA THR A 6 -5.12 -13.39 -7.33
C THR A 6 -4.39 -13.32 -6.00
N ILE A 7 -3.23 -12.65 -5.97
CA ILE A 7 -2.38 -12.46 -4.79
C ILE A 7 -3.14 -11.64 -3.73
N GLY A 8 -3.78 -10.54 -4.14
CA GLY A 8 -4.55 -9.69 -3.23
C GLY A 8 -5.71 -10.42 -2.57
N GLU A 9 -6.49 -11.15 -3.38
CA GLU A 9 -7.59 -11.99 -2.89
C GLU A 9 -7.09 -13.06 -1.92
N THR A 10 -6.05 -13.81 -2.31
CA THR A 10 -5.43 -14.85 -1.47
C THR A 10 -4.96 -14.31 -0.11
N THR A 11 -4.29 -13.15 -0.12
CA THR A 11 -3.86 -12.49 1.12
C THR A 11 -5.04 -12.01 1.97
N SER A 12 -6.08 -11.46 1.34
CA SER A 12 -7.26 -10.92 2.03
C SER A 12 -8.13 -12.00 2.66
N LEU A 13 -8.06 -13.23 2.15
CA LEU A 13 -8.68 -14.42 2.73
C LEU A 13 -7.81 -15.11 3.81
N GLY A 14 -6.66 -14.54 4.15
CA GLY A 14 -5.79 -15.01 5.22
C GLY A 14 -5.00 -16.28 4.91
N ALA A 15 -4.66 -16.52 3.64
CA ALA A 15 -3.74 -17.60 3.30
C ALA A 15 -2.38 -17.40 3.99
N SER A 16 -1.78 -18.50 4.48
CA SER A 16 -0.48 -18.46 5.17
C SER A 16 0.69 -18.12 4.24
N GLY A 17 0.49 -18.19 2.92
CA GLY A 17 1.51 -17.91 1.92
C GLY A 17 1.06 -18.30 0.52
N MET A 18 1.94 -18.08 -0.45
CA MET A 18 1.73 -18.43 -1.85
C MET A 18 3.03 -18.92 -2.46
N ILE A 19 2.91 -19.79 -3.47
CA ILE A 19 4.03 -20.24 -4.28
C ILE A 19 3.83 -19.67 -5.67
N LEU A 20 4.82 -18.93 -6.17
CA LEU A 20 4.85 -18.43 -7.53
C LEU A 20 5.68 -19.38 -8.38
N TRP A 21 5.06 -19.98 -9.39
CA TRP A 21 5.74 -20.83 -10.35
C TRP A 21 5.69 -20.20 -11.74
N GLY A 22 6.72 -20.44 -12.55
CA GLY A 22 6.85 -19.94 -13.91
C GLY A 22 7.31 -21.04 -14.85
N SER A 23 6.93 -20.94 -16.13
CA SER A 23 7.42 -21.86 -17.15
C SER A 23 8.90 -21.59 -17.46
N PHE A 24 9.62 -22.65 -17.83
CA PHE A 24 11.03 -22.57 -18.19
C PHE A 24 11.30 -21.57 -19.33
N ASN A 25 10.31 -21.34 -20.21
CA ASN A 25 10.43 -20.37 -21.30
C ASN A 25 10.69 -18.92 -20.84
N LEU A 26 10.35 -18.55 -19.60
CA LEU A 26 10.57 -17.22 -19.05
C LEU A 26 12.05 -16.94 -18.76
N SER A 27 12.88 -17.99 -18.66
CA SER A 27 14.30 -17.89 -18.30
C SER A 27 15.27 -18.47 -19.35
N GLN A 28 14.80 -18.73 -20.58
CA GLN A 28 15.61 -19.40 -21.61
C GLN A 28 16.61 -18.48 -22.33
N THR A 29 16.32 -17.18 -22.41
CA THR A 29 17.14 -16.23 -23.16
C THR A 29 17.44 -15.00 -22.33
N VAL A 30 18.50 -14.26 -22.69
CA VAL A 30 18.83 -12.98 -22.05
C VAL A 30 17.66 -12.00 -22.14
N ASP A 31 16.94 -11.98 -23.27
CA ASP A 31 15.82 -11.06 -23.47
C ASP A 31 14.60 -11.42 -22.62
N THR A 32 14.27 -12.71 -22.50
CA THR A 32 13.17 -13.15 -21.62
C THR A 32 13.51 -12.89 -20.15
N CYS A 33 14.76 -13.12 -19.74
CA CYS A 33 15.22 -12.79 -18.38
C CYS A 33 15.15 -11.30 -18.08
N ARG A 34 15.53 -10.43 -19.02
CA ARG A 34 15.42 -8.96 -18.85
C ARG A 34 13.98 -8.50 -18.73
N LYS A 35 13.07 -9.04 -19.56
CA LYS A 35 11.63 -8.76 -19.45
C LYS A 35 11.06 -9.22 -18.11
N LEU A 36 11.43 -10.42 -17.67
CA LEU A 36 11.02 -10.94 -16.36
C LEU A 36 11.56 -10.06 -15.23
N GLN A 37 12.83 -9.69 -15.26
CA GLN A 37 13.44 -8.78 -14.27
C GLN A 37 12.71 -7.43 -14.23
N GLY A 38 12.37 -6.86 -15.39
CA GLY A 38 11.56 -5.65 -15.48
C GLY A 38 10.23 -5.82 -14.75
N TYR A 39 9.48 -6.88 -15.08
CA TYR A 39 8.19 -7.18 -14.43
C TYR A 39 8.32 -7.39 -12.92
N MET A 40 9.36 -8.11 -12.47
CA MET A 40 9.66 -8.30 -11.06
C MET A 40 9.90 -6.97 -10.36
N ASN A 41 10.68 -6.08 -10.98
CA ASN A 41 11.10 -4.81 -10.40
C ASN A 41 9.97 -3.78 -10.34
N THR A 42 9.16 -3.67 -11.40
CA THR A 42 8.17 -2.61 -11.53
C THR A 42 6.78 -3.00 -11.06
N THR A 43 6.46 -4.30 -11.04
CA THR A 43 5.08 -4.76 -10.86
C THR A 43 4.97 -5.77 -9.74
N LEU A 44 5.64 -6.93 -9.86
CA LEU A 44 5.39 -8.05 -8.96
C LEU A 44 5.97 -7.83 -7.56
N ASN A 45 7.25 -7.49 -7.43
CA ASN A 45 7.87 -7.29 -6.13
C ASN A 45 7.26 -6.12 -5.35
N PRO A 46 7.01 -4.93 -5.96
CA PRO A 46 6.30 -3.85 -5.27
C PRO A 46 4.94 -4.30 -4.73
N TYR A 47 4.19 -5.07 -5.52
CA TYR A 47 2.88 -5.57 -5.11
C TYR A 47 2.96 -6.60 -3.98
N ILE A 48 3.90 -7.55 -4.06
CA ILE A 48 4.16 -8.53 -2.97
C ILE A 48 4.54 -7.81 -1.68
N ILE A 49 5.41 -6.81 -1.75
CA ILE A 49 5.82 -6.01 -0.59
C ILE A 49 4.61 -5.29 0.01
N ASN A 50 3.77 -4.67 -0.84
CA ASN A 50 2.56 -3.98 -0.42
C ASN A 50 1.63 -4.91 0.38
N VAL A 51 1.19 -6.03 -0.20
CA VAL A 51 0.27 -6.98 0.48
C VAL A 51 0.91 -7.60 1.73
N THR A 52 2.21 -7.89 1.68
CA THR A 52 2.92 -8.53 2.81
C THR A 52 3.02 -7.59 4.00
N LEU A 53 3.39 -6.32 3.78
CA LEU A 53 3.48 -5.34 4.86
C LEU A 53 2.09 -5.04 5.44
N ALA A 54 1.06 -4.90 4.60
CA ALA A 54 -0.31 -4.70 5.04
C ALA A 54 -0.81 -5.85 5.92
N ALA A 55 -0.61 -7.10 5.47
CA ALA A 55 -0.98 -8.29 6.22
C ALA A 55 -0.26 -8.40 7.57
N LYS A 56 1.05 -8.15 7.59
CA LYS A 56 1.84 -8.16 8.83
C LYS A 56 1.45 -7.03 9.78
N MET A 57 1.20 -5.83 9.26
CA MET A 57 0.75 -4.69 10.04
C MET A 57 -0.60 -4.98 10.70
N CYS A 58 -1.56 -5.50 9.92
CA CYS A 58 -2.87 -5.89 10.46
C CYS A 58 -2.72 -6.99 11.54
N SER A 59 -1.91 -8.03 11.27
CA SER A 59 -1.65 -9.10 12.24
C SER A 59 -1.02 -8.58 13.55
N GLN A 60 -0.03 -7.69 13.46
CA GLN A 60 0.61 -7.10 14.64
C GLN A 60 -0.37 -6.25 15.44
N VAL A 61 -1.14 -5.40 14.77
CA VAL A 61 -2.05 -4.45 15.42
C VAL A 61 -3.27 -5.17 16.01
N PHE A 62 -3.97 -6.01 15.25
CA PHE A 62 -5.27 -6.55 15.64
C PHE A 62 -5.24 -8.02 16.10
N CYS A 63 -4.18 -8.75 15.77
CA CYS A 63 -4.04 -10.18 16.07
C CYS A 63 -2.87 -10.53 17.01
N GLN A 64 -2.18 -9.54 17.59
CA GLN A 64 -1.01 -9.77 18.46
C GLN A 64 0.08 -10.63 17.80
N GLU A 65 0.19 -10.64 16.46
CA GLU A 65 1.06 -11.54 15.70
C GLU A 65 0.75 -13.04 15.87
N LYS A 66 -0.40 -13.38 16.46
CA LYS A 66 -0.88 -14.74 16.76
C LYS A 66 -2.06 -15.17 15.90
N GLY A 67 -2.33 -14.42 14.85
CA GLY A 67 -3.40 -14.67 13.90
C GLY A 67 -3.17 -13.92 12.60
N VAL A 68 -4.04 -14.17 11.64
CA VAL A 68 -4.05 -13.54 10.32
C VAL A 68 -5.33 -12.73 10.17
N CYS A 69 -5.24 -11.57 9.52
CA CYS A 69 -6.43 -10.80 9.19
C CYS A 69 -7.13 -11.42 7.97
N THR A 70 -8.43 -11.66 8.10
CA THR A 70 -9.30 -12.16 7.04
C THR A 70 -10.40 -11.16 6.75
N ARG A 71 -10.80 -11.05 5.48
CA ARG A 71 -11.87 -10.14 5.05
C ARG A 71 -13.17 -10.52 5.75
N LYS A 72 -13.85 -9.52 6.32
CA LYS A 72 -15.12 -9.71 7.04
C LYS A 72 -16.22 -10.25 6.14
N ASP A 73 -16.42 -9.59 5.00
CA ASP A 73 -17.39 -10.00 3.99
C ASP A 73 -16.64 -10.46 2.73
N VAL A 74 -16.68 -11.78 2.53
CA VAL A 74 -16.06 -12.44 1.38
C VAL A 74 -16.60 -11.97 0.03
N ASN A 75 -17.76 -11.29 -0.02
CA ASN A 75 -18.35 -10.76 -1.25
C ASN A 75 -17.94 -9.32 -1.57
N THR A 76 -17.20 -8.65 -0.67
CA THR A 76 -16.70 -7.29 -0.91
C THR A 76 -15.35 -7.30 -1.61
N GLU A 77 -15.07 -6.28 -2.41
CA GLU A 77 -13.76 -6.06 -3.05
C GLU A 77 -12.78 -5.33 -2.11
N SER A 78 -12.77 -5.71 -0.83
CA SER A 78 -11.85 -5.15 0.16
C SER A 78 -10.54 -5.93 0.13
N TYR A 79 -9.44 -5.24 -0.18
CA TYR A 79 -8.12 -5.87 -0.26
C TYR A 79 -7.16 -5.33 0.80
N LEU A 80 -6.33 -6.22 1.34
CA LEU A 80 -5.36 -5.87 2.38
C LEU A 80 -4.10 -5.27 1.75
N HIS A 81 -4.17 -3.96 1.45
CA HIS A 81 -3.09 -3.17 0.83
C HIS A 81 -2.59 -2.05 1.74
N LEU A 82 -1.35 -1.63 1.54
CA LEU A 82 -0.88 -0.33 2.01
C LEU A 82 -1.62 0.76 1.26
N ASN A 83 -2.01 1.83 1.96
CA ASN A 83 -2.66 2.98 1.35
C ASN A 83 -1.64 3.74 0.45
N PRO A 84 -1.86 3.81 -0.87
CA PRO A 84 -0.92 4.43 -1.79
C PRO A 84 -0.77 5.95 -1.60
N ILE A 85 -1.71 6.60 -0.90
CA ILE A 85 -1.63 8.04 -0.59
C ILE A 85 -0.52 8.31 0.44
N HIS A 86 -0.36 7.41 1.42
CA HIS A 86 0.55 7.61 2.55
C HIS A 86 1.83 6.79 2.42
N LEU A 87 1.78 5.65 1.73
CA LEU A 87 2.85 4.67 1.67
C LEU A 87 3.11 4.25 0.23
N THR A 88 4.36 4.34 -0.20
CA THR A 88 4.78 3.91 -1.54
C THR A 88 6.00 3.00 -1.46
N VAL A 89 5.96 1.89 -2.22
CA VAL A 89 7.11 1.00 -2.40
C VAL A 89 7.95 1.51 -3.55
N GLU A 90 9.23 1.78 -3.32
CA GLU A 90 10.14 2.29 -4.34
C GLU A 90 11.35 1.39 -4.53
N LEU A 91 11.77 1.21 -5.77
CA LEU A 91 13.05 0.60 -6.12
C LEU A 91 14.10 1.71 -6.22
N VAL A 92 15.11 1.67 -5.36
CA VAL A 92 16.23 2.62 -5.38
C VAL A 92 17.37 2.12 -6.27
N GLU A 93 18.30 3.01 -6.63
CA GLU A 93 19.34 2.77 -7.64
C GLU A 93 20.23 1.53 -7.37
N ASN A 94 20.41 1.16 -6.10
CA ASN A 94 21.19 -0.03 -5.72
C ASN A 94 20.42 -1.36 -5.91
N GLY A 95 19.23 -1.33 -6.50
CA GLY A 95 18.39 -2.51 -6.73
C GLY A 95 17.59 -2.98 -5.52
N GLN A 96 17.55 -2.17 -4.46
CA GLN A 96 16.82 -2.47 -3.23
C GLN A 96 15.46 -1.79 -3.21
N PHE A 97 14.46 -2.45 -2.61
CA PHE A 97 13.18 -1.81 -2.33
C PHE A 97 13.22 -1.04 -1.02
N THR A 98 12.50 0.06 -0.95
CA THR A 98 12.29 0.86 0.26
C THR A 98 10.83 1.28 0.37
N ILE A 99 10.40 1.67 1.57
CA ILE A 99 9.06 2.22 1.81
C ILE A 99 9.21 3.70 2.11
N LYS A 100 8.50 4.54 1.36
CA LYS A 100 8.35 5.96 1.67
C LYS A 100 7.04 6.23 2.38
N GLY A 101 7.08 7.16 3.33
CA GLY A 101 5.93 7.59 4.12
C GLY A 101 5.64 6.68 5.32
N GLU A 102 4.53 6.95 5.99
CA GLU A 102 4.12 6.29 7.22
C GLU A 102 2.61 6.03 7.20
N PRO A 103 2.13 4.94 7.81
CA PRO A 103 0.70 4.70 7.97
C PRO A 103 0.07 5.76 8.87
N THR A 104 -1.23 5.93 8.73
CA THR A 104 -2.05 6.84 9.51
C THR A 104 -3.05 6.07 10.37
N VAL A 105 -3.75 6.78 11.27
CA VAL A 105 -4.85 6.20 12.05
C VAL A 105 -5.97 5.76 11.10
N GLU A 106 -6.23 6.53 10.05
CA GLU A 106 -7.22 6.24 9.01
C GLU A 106 -6.91 4.93 8.28
N ASP A 107 -5.64 4.65 7.99
CA ASP A 107 -5.23 3.39 7.38
C ASP A 107 -5.55 2.18 8.29
N LEU A 108 -5.36 2.34 9.61
CA LEU A 108 -5.71 1.29 10.57
C LEU A 108 -7.22 1.16 10.77
N LYS A 109 -7.98 2.26 10.67
CA LYS A 109 -9.45 2.22 10.67
C LYS A 109 -9.96 1.41 9.48
N LEU A 110 -9.43 1.62 8.29
CA LEU A 110 -9.80 0.83 7.10
C LEU A 110 -9.58 -0.67 7.32
N PHE A 111 -8.48 -1.06 7.98
CA PHE A 111 -8.27 -2.46 8.36
C PHE A 111 -9.31 -2.95 9.36
N ALA A 112 -9.54 -2.19 10.43
CA ALA A 112 -10.52 -2.53 11.46
C ALA A 112 -11.96 -2.63 10.90
N ASP A 113 -12.29 -1.85 9.87
CA ASP A 113 -13.62 -1.81 9.26
C ASP A 113 -13.87 -3.02 8.35
N HIS A 114 -12.86 -3.48 7.59
CA HIS A 114 -13.04 -4.50 6.55
C HIS A 114 -12.47 -5.88 6.92
N PHE A 115 -11.66 -5.99 7.97
CA PHE A 115 -10.99 -7.24 8.34
C PHE A 115 -11.26 -7.65 9.79
N ILE A 116 -11.24 -8.95 10.04
CA ILE A 116 -11.31 -9.58 11.36
C ILE A 116 -10.08 -10.44 11.59
N CYS A 117 -9.80 -10.72 12.85
CA CYS A 117 -8.70 -11.59 13.19
C CYS A 117 -9.13 -13.07 13.17
N SER A 118 -8.39 -13.91 12.45
CA SER A 118 -8.47 -15.36 12.51
C SER A 118 -7.23 -15.90 13.22
N CYS A 119 -7.42 -16.41 14.44
CA CYS A 119 -6.31 -16.90 15.26
C CYS A 119 -5.70 -18.18 14.70
N PHE A 120 -4.39 -18.33 14.88
CA PHE A 120 -3.74 -19.62 14.68
C PHE A 120 -4.25 -20.64 15.70
N ALA A 121 -4.11 -21.92 15.37
CA ALA A 121 -4.59 -23.01 16.21
C ALA A 121 -4.07 -22.89 17.66
N ASN A 122 -4.99 -23.03 18.62
CA ASN A 122 -4.72 -22.95 20.07
C ASN A 122 -4.20 -21.59 20.58
N MET A 123 -4.41 -20.51 19.82
CA MET A 123 -4.01 -19.16 20.23
C MET A 123 -5.21 -18.28 20.52
N ALA A 124 -5.15 -17.49 21.60
CA ALA A 124 -6.00 -16.33 21.80
C ALA A 124 -5.27 -15.10 21.27
N CYS A 125 -5.84 -14.47 20.23
CA CYS A 125 -5.12 -13.47 19.45
C CYS A 125 -5.90 -12.17 19.22
N GLU A 126 -7.23 -12.19 19.29
CA GLU A 126 -8.04 -10.99 19.13
C GLU A 126 -7.62 -9.89 20.11
N LYS A 127 -7.28 -8.72 19.57
CA LYS A 127 -6.91 -7.55 20.35
C LYS A 127 -7.91 -6.43 20.11
N LYS A 128 -8.58 -6.00 21.17
CA LYS A 128 -9.34 -4.74 21.15
C LYS A 128 -8.33 -3.60 21.15
N VAL A 129 -8.18 -2.94 20.00
CA VAL A 129 -7.37 -1.74 19.84
C VAL A 129 -8.29 -0.58 19.55
N ASN A 130 -8.20 0.48 20.35
CA ASN A 130 -8.82 1.75 20.01
C ASN A 130 -7.79 2.60 19.25
N VAL A 131 -7.92 2.59 17.92
CA VAL A 131 -7.01 3.30 17.02
C VAL A 131 -7.01 4.83 17.20
N GLU A 132 -7.97 5.38 17.93
CA GLU A 132 -8.07 6.83 18.23
C GLU A 132 -7.45 7.23 19.56
N THR A 133 -7.14 6.28 20.44
CA THR A 133 -6.64 6.60 21.79
C THR A 133 -5.38 5.85 22.18
N ASP A 134 -5.16 4.68 21.59
CA ASP A 134 -4.04 3.82 21.93
C ASP A 134 -2.79 4.24 21.16
N THR A 135 -1.64 4.21 21.83
CA THR A 135 -0.35 4.33 21.16
C THR A 135 -0.05 3.02 20.45
N ILE A 136 0.15 3.07 19.13
CA ILE A 136 0.34 1.89 18.30
C ILE A 136 1.77 1.86 17.78
N TYR A 137 2.50 0.82 18.15
CA TYR A 137 3.85 0.55 17.65
C TYR A 137 3.76 -0.37 16.45
N ILE A 138 4.32 0.07 15.32
CA ILE A 138 4.38 -0.70 14.08
C ILE A 138 5.85 -1.04 13.81
N ASN A 139 6.17 -2.33 13.73
CA ASN A 139 7.48 -2.82 13.33
C ASN A 139 7.30 -4.13 12.55
N VAL A 140 7.17 -4.00 11.23
CA VAL A 140 6.90 -5.14 10.34
C VAL A 140 7.82 -5.10 9.13
N CYS A 141 8.21 -6.27 8.62
CA CYS A 141 9.15 -6.39 7.51
C CYS A 141 8.63 -7.34 6.44
N ALA A 142 8.66 -6.92 5.18
CA ALA A 142 8.40 -7.79 4.03
C ALA A 142 9.64 -8.64 3.67
N SER A 143 10.83 -8.07 3.83
CA SER A 143 12.11 -8.76 3.65
C SER A 143 13.14 -8.20 4.63
N LYS A 144 14.37 -8.74 4.64
CA LYS A 144 15.44 -8.34 5.57
C LYS A 144 15.65 -6.82 5.66
N ASN A 145 15.47 -6.12 4.54
CA ASN A 145 15.77 -4.69 4.44
C ASN A 145 14.56 -3.81 4.09
N VAL A 146 13.36 -4.39 3.97
CA VAL A 146 12.14 -3.66 3.60
C VAL A 146 11.20 -3.74 4.79
N CYS A 147 11.21 -2.71 5.63
CA CYS A 147 10.47 -2.68 6.87
C CYS A 147 9.75 -1.36 7.06
N LEU A 148 8.59 -1.44 7.70
CA LEU A 148 7.82 -0.31 8.17
C LEU A 148 7.97 -0.23 9.69
N ARG A 149 8.52 0.89 10.17
CA ARG A 149 8.77 1.15 11.59
C ARG A 149 8.26 2.54 11.94
N THR A 150 7.19 2.62 12.73
CA THR A 150 6.64 3.91 13.19
C THR A 150 5.89 3.72 14.51
N VAL A 151 5.57 4.84 15.17
CA VAL A 151 4.72 4.90 16.35
C VAL A 151 3.59 5.88 16.06
N LEU A 152 2.36 5.38 16.04
CA LEU A 152 1.18 6.22 15.91
C LEU A 152 0.69 6.61 17.29
N ASN A 153 0.63 7.91 17.56
CA ASN A 153 0.07 8.45 18.79
C ASN A 153 -1.10 9.41 18.46
N PRO A 154 -2.34 8.89 18.43
CA PRO A 154 -3.52 9.69 18.12
C PRO A 154 -3.71 10.92 19.02
N ARG A 155 -3.26 10.84 20.28
CA ARG A 155 -3.36 11.96 21.25
C ARG A 155 -2.39 13.10 20.98
N ASN A 156 -1.33 12.84 20.21
CA ASN A 156 -0.38 13.87 19.79
C ASN A 156 -0.73 14.45 18.42
N ALA A 157 -1.57 13.78 17.63
CA ALA A 157 -2.07 14.30 16.35
C ALA A 157 -3.00 15.52 16.50
N THR A 158 -3.46 15.80 17.72
CA THR A 158 -4.20 17.02 18.09
C THR A 158 -3.30 18.22 18.41
N SER A 159 -1.96 18.11 18.25
CA SER A 159 -1.07 19.28 18.21
C SER A 159 -0.91 19.76 16.75
N PRO A 160 -1.49 20.91 16.36
CA PRO A 160 -1.41 21.42 15.00
C PRO A 160 -0.05 22.09 14.77
N ASN A 161 1.04 21.33 14.80
CA ASN A 161 2.37 21.80 14.43
C ASN A 161 3.04 20.93 13.36
N SER A 162 2.23 20.24 12.55
CA SER A 162 2.63 19.82 11.21
C SER A 162 1.51 20.11 10.21
N THR A 163 1.01 21.34 10.24
CA THR A 163 0.49 21.94 9.02
C THR A 163 1.68 22.05 8.08
N ARG A 164 1.86 21.08 7.18
CA ARG A 164 2.49 21.39 5.90
C ARG A 164 1.57 22.45 5.32
N GLU A 165 1.94 23.72 5.46
CA GLU A 165 1.39 24.74 4.59
C GLU A 165 1.61 24.22 3.18
N ILE A 166 0.52 23.82 2.52
CA ILE A 166 0.48 23.83 1.07
C ILE A 166 0.56 25.32 0.76
N LEU A 167 1.78 25.85 0.72
CA LEU A 167 2.05 27.11 0.08
C LEU A 167 1.75 26.83 -1.39
N HIS A 168 0.50 27.04 -1.80
CA HIS A 168 0.18 27.34 -3.18
C HIS A 168 0.96 28.61 -3.49
N SER A 169 2.21 28.43 -3.92
CA SER A 169 2.97 29.46 -4.57
C SER A 169 2.06 30.02 -5.66
N SER A 170 1.90 31.33 -5.68
CA SER A 170 1.14 32.05 -6.71
C SER A 170 1.61 31.63 -8.12
N THR A 171 2.85 31.17 -8.27
CA THR A 171 3.36 30.57 -9.51
C THR A 171 2.63 29.30 -9.95
N SER A 172 2.21 28.44 -9.02
CA SER A 172 1.52 27.17 -9.31
C SER A 172 0.09 27.39 -9.78
N LEU A 173 -0.62 28.35 -9.17
CA LEU A 173 -1.94 28.80 -9.62
C LEU A 173 -1.87 29.47 -11.00
N VAL A 174 -0.85 30.28 -11.26
CA VAL A 174 -0.63 30.90 -12.58
C VAL A 174 -0.33 29.82 -13.63
N LEU A 175 0.50 28.82 -13.33
CA LEU A 175 0.73 27.70 -14.26
C LEU A 175 -0.54 26.89 -14.53
N PHE A 176 -1.35 26.62 -13.50
CA PHE A 176 -2.59 25.88 -13.66
C PHE A 176 -3.62 26.66 -14.49
N LEU A 177 -3.74 27.97 -14.24
CA LEU A 177 -4.58 28.86 -15.06
C LEU A 177 -4.08 28.96 -16.49
N LEU A 178 -2.76 29.06 -16.72
CA LEU A 178 -2.18 29.03 -18.06
C LEU A 178 -2.46 27.69 -18.76
N PHE A 179 -2.37 26.57 -18.05
CA PHE A 179 -2.72 25.25 -18.60
C PHE A 179 -4.20 25.16 -19.00
N LEU A 180 -5.11 25.69 -18.18
CA LEU A 180 -6.54 25.75 -18.51
C LEU A 180 -6.81 26.66 -19.71
N ILE A 181 -6.16 27.83 -19.78
CA ILE A 181 -6.28 28.75 -20.92
C ILE A 181 -5.75 28.08 -22.20
N VAL A 182 -4.63 27.35 -22.14
CA VAL A 182 -4.09 26.59 -23.28
C VAL A 182 -5.07 25.47 -23.70
N LEU A 183 -5.65 24.75 -22.74
CA LEU A 183 -6.66 23.71 -23.02
C LEU A 183 -7.95 24.30 -23.62
N GLU A 184 -8.39 25.47 -23.18
CA GLU A 184 -9.51 26.19 -23.79
C GLU A 184 -9.16 26.70 -25.19
N ASN A 185 -7.94 27.20 -25.41
CA ASN A 185 -7.47 27.63 -26.73
C ASN A 185 -7.30 26.47 -27.72
N GLU A 186 -6.82 25.31 -27.28
CA GLU A 186 -6.78 24.09 -28.10
C GLU A 186 -8.19 23.60 -28.44
N ARG A 187 -9.13 23.68 -27.47
CA ARG A 187 -10.53 23.33 -27.68
C ARG A 187 -11.24 24.30 -28.64
N PHE A 188 -10.94 25.60 -28.58
CA PHE A 188 -11.52 26.62 -29.46
C PHE A 188 -10.84 26.67 -30.85
N GLY A 189 -9.53 26.39 -30.91
CA GLY A 189 -8.75 26.32 -32.15
C GLY A 189 -9.17 25.18 -33.06
N MET A 190 -9.69 24.09 -32.49
CA MET A 190 -10.24 22.95 -33.26
C MET A 190 -11.62 23.24 -33.87
N GLN A 191 -12.27 24.36 -33.53
CA GLN A 191 -13.62 24.71 -33.99
C GLN A 191 -13.65 25.86 -35.03
N THR A 192 -12.49 26.36 -35.45
CA THR A 192 -12.34 27.38 -36.53
C THR A 192 -11.58 26.91 -37.77
N ARG A 193 -11.28 25.61 -37.90
CA ARG A 193 -10.84 25.00 -39.17
C ARG A 193 -11.95 24.11 -39.71
N LEU A 194 -12.95 24.74 -40.32
CA LEU A 194 -13.75 24.15 -41.39
C LEU A 194 -13.30 24.79 -42.71
#